data_AF-A0A926CXE6-F1
#
_entry.id   AF-A0A926CXE6-F1
#
_cell.length_a   1.000
_cell.length_b   1.000
_cell.length_c   1.000
_cell.angle_alpha   90.00
_cell.angle_beta   90.00
_cell.angle_gamma   90.00
#
_symmetry.space_group_name_H-M   'P 1'
#
loop_
_entity.id
_entity.type
_entity.pdbx_description
1 polymer ?
#
loop_
_entity_poly.entity_id
_entity_poly.type
_entity_poly.pdbx_seq_one_letter_code
_entity_poly.pdbx_strand_id
1 'polypeptide(L)'
;ENISWILEMYKPGSKIFVWAHNNHISRGDHPDNEVNIYSGISMGSHLSKKYGKNYKAFGLSTYKGEYWAQVSYSNFKMMSCPLYEAPEGSLDKTLHQISNIKNTQVLLLDLKNARDQLWFTRPIPERFANHVNIEYGYWTQFSIPYQYDGIFFIDITTSAKSYAK
;
A
#
# COMPACT_ATOMS: atom_id res chain seq x y z
N GLU A 1 4.13 16.21 9.87
CA GLU A 1 3.88 17.40 10.73
C GLU A 1 2.43 17.89 10.62
N ASN A 2 1.93 18.22 9.42
CA ASN A 2 0.55 18.70 9.22
C ASN A 2 -0.54 17.84 9.90
N ILE A 3 -0.46 16.52 9.77
CA ILE A 3 -1.42 15.60 10.41
C ILE A 3 -1.43 15.77 11.94
N SER A 4 -0.25 15.90 12.55
CA SER A 4 -0.14 16.13 13.99
C SER A 4 -0.68 17.47 14.41
N TRP A 5 -0.33 18.53 13.67
CA TRP A 5 -0.81 19.87 13.93
C TRP A 5 -2.35 19.93 13.87
N ILE A 6 -2.96 19.31 12.86
CA ILE A 6 -4.43 19.19 12.77
C ILE A 6 -4.96 18.50 14.02
N LEU A 7 -4.42 17.34 14.40
CA LEU A 7 -4.92 16.59 15.56
C LEU A 7 -4.80 17.39 16.87
N GLU A 8 -3.74 18.19 17.03
CA GLU A 8 -3.47 19.04 18.19
C GLU A 8 -4.44 20.24 18.27
N MET A 9 -5.05 20.66 17.16
CA MET A 9 -6.11 21.69 17.17
C MET A 9 -7.45 21.19 17.71
N TYR A 10 -7.67 19.88 17.80
CA TYR A 10 -8.90 19.29 18.32
C TYR A 10 -8.73 18.78 19.75
N LYS A 11 -9.86 18.55 20.43
CA LYS A 11 -9.88 18.03 21.82
C LYS A 11 -9.08 16.73 21.98
N PRO A 12 -8.45 16.49 23.14
CA PRO A 12 -7.78 15.23 23.43
C PRO A 12 -8.69 14.02 23.16
N GLY A 13 -8.12 12.96 22.57
CA GLY A 13 -8.87 11.75 22.19
C GLY A 13 -9.59 11.83 20.84
N SER A 14 -9.52 12.97 20.14
CA SER A 14 -9.93 13.06 18.73
C SER A 14 -9.21 12.03 17.86
N LYS A 15 -9.87 11.55 16.82
CA LYS A 15 -9.32 10.62 15.83
C LYS A 15 -9.29 11.29 14.47
N ILE A 16 -8.31 10.90 13.65
CA ILE A 16 -8.18 11.35 12.27
C ILE A 16 -8.07 10.13 11.35
N PHE A 17 -8.70 10.21 10.18
CA PHE A 17 -8.50 9.29 9.08
C PHE A 17 -7.67 9.98 8.01
N VAL A 18 -6.55 9.38 7.63
CA VAL A 18 -5.65 9.93 6.62
C VAL A 18 -5.77 9.09 5.36
N TRP A 19 -6.29 9.71 4.29
CA TRP A 19 -6.33 9.09 2.97
C TRP A 19 -5.10 9.53 2.18
N ALA A 20 -4.21 8.59 1.89
CA ALA A 20 -3.04 8.82 1.06
C ALA A 20 -2.58 7.50 0.41
N HIS A 21 -1.67 7.60 -0.55
CA HIS A 21 -1.09 6.43 -1.19
C HIS A 21 -0.34 5.54 -0.19
N ASN A 22 -0.30 4.23 -0.44
CA ASN A 22 0.33 3.19 0.39
C ASN A 22 1.72 3.59 0.90
N ASN A 23 2.60 4.02 -0.01
CA ASN A 23 3.96 4.47 0.30
C ASN A 23 4.03 5.63 1.31
N HIS A 24 3.03 6.52 1.35
CA HIS A 24 2.97 7.63 2.28
C HIS A 24 2.49 7.19 3.65
N ILE A 25 1.62 6.18 3.75
CA ILE A 25 1.08 5.70 5.04
C ILE A 25 1.84 4.50 5.60
N SER A 26 2.81 3.96 4.87
CA SER A 26 3.65 2.87 5.37
C SER A 26 4.32 3.26 6.70
N ARG A 27 4.28 2.34 7.67
CA ARG A 27 4.92 2.49 8.98
C ARG A 27 6.44 2.44 8.93
N GLY A 28 7.02 1.69 7.99
CA GLY A 28 8.48 1.53 7.89
C GLY A 28 9.14 1.09 9.20
N ASP A 29 8.50 0.17 9.94
CA ASP A 29 8.96 -0.23 11.28
C ASP A 29 10.07 -1.31 11.24
N HIS A 30 10.48 -1.78 10.07
CA HIS A 30 11.46 -2.87 9.99
C HIS A 30 12.83 -2.36 10.47
N PRO A 31 13.59 -3.12 11.29
CA PRO A 31 14.90 -2.69 11.77
C PRO A 31 15.94 -2.47 10.67
N ASP A 32 15.90 -3.29 9.62
CA ASP A 32 16.63 -3.05 8.38
C ASP A 32 15.86 -2.05 7.50
N ASN A 33 16.47 -0.91 7.21
CA ASN A 33 15.86 0.14 6.40
C ASN A 33 15.75 -0.23 4.93
N GLU A 34 16.61 -1.10 4.39
CA GLU A 34 16.60 -1.44 2.96
C GLU A 34 15.32 -2.16 2.54
N VAL A 35 14.63 -2.78 3.50
CA VAL A 35 13.37 -3.50 3.27
C VAL A 35 12.13 -2.69 3.67
N ASN A 36 12.32 -1.43 4.06
CA ASN A 36 11.26 -0.47 4.28
C ASN A 36 11.01 0.36 3.03
N ILE A 37 9.74 0.73 2.82
CA ILE A 37 9.39 1.67 1.76
C ILE A 37 10.07 3.01 2.03
N TYR A 38 10.79 3.53 1.03
CA TYR A 38 11.61 4.75 1.11
C TYR A 38 12.57 4.76 2.31
N SER A 39 13.19 3.62 2.60
CA SER A 39 14.14 3.46 3.71
C SER A 39 13.59 3.88 5.08
N GLY A 40 12.26 3.82 5.26
CA GLY A 40 11.60 4.21 6.50
C GLY A 40 11.51 5.72 6.73
N ILE A 41 11.42 6.50 5.63
CA ILE A 41 11.32 7.98 5.62
C ILE A 41 10.01 8.43 4.95
N SER A 42 8.95 7.65 5.09
CA SER A 42 7.59 8.02 4.68
C SER A 42 6.90 8.91 5.73
N MET A 43 5.83 9.61 5.36
CA MET A 43 4.95 10.28 6.34
C MET A 43 4.49 9.30 7.43
N GLY A 44 4.08 8.10 7.06
CA GLY A 44 3.61 7.06 7.95
C GLY A 44 4.67 6.57 8.92
N SER A 45 5.96 6.58 8.55
CA SER A 45 7.05 6.24 9.45
C SER A 45 7.21 7.24 10.59
N HIS A 46 7.10 8.53 10.29
CA HIS A 46 7.11 9.58 11.31
C HIS A 46 5.87 9.48 12.20
N LEU A 47 4.70 9.17 11.64
CA LEU A 47 3.47 8.96 12.41
C LEU A 47 3.56 7.70 13.29
N SER A 48 4.14 6.61 12.79
CA SER A 48 4.39 5.38 13.55
C SER A 48 5.31 5.66 14.73
N LYS A 49 6.42 6.39 14.52
CA LYS A 49 7.36 6.77 15.59
C LYS A 49 6.68 7.67 16.64
N LYS A 50 5.85 8.64 16.23
CA LYS A 50 5.19 9.59 17.16
C LYS A 50 4.02 8.95 17.92
N TYR A 51 3.18 8.17 17.26
CA TYR A 51 1.92 7.66 17.82
C TYR A 51 1.94 6.17 18.16
N GLY A 52 2.98 5.44 17.76
CA GLY A 52 3.21 4.03 18.10
C GLY A 52 2.02 3.14 17.73
N LYS A 53 1.43 2.50 18.75
CA LYS A 53 0.27 1.61 18.62
C LYS A 53 -1.04 2.34 18.26
N ASN A 54 -1.09 3.66 18.45
CA ASN A 54 -2.26 4.48 18.12
C ASN A 54 -2.28 4.90 16.64
N TYR A 55 -1.15 4.80 15.93
CA TYR A 55 -1.13 4.85 14.48
C TYR A 55 -1.52 3.48 13.92
N LYS A 56 -2.41 3.46 12.94
CA LYS A 56 -2.79 2.25 12.20
C LYS A 56 -2.75 2.51 10.70
N ALA A 57 -1.99 1.69 9.99
CA ALA A 57 -1.79 1.81 8.55
C ALA A 57 -2.49 0.65 7.83
N PHE A 58 -3.38 0.96 6.90
CA PHE A 58 -4.06 -0.04 6.08
C PHE A 58 -3.72 0.21 4.61
N GLY A 59 -3.06 -0.74 3.98
CA GLY A 59 -2.69 -0.66 2.56
C GLY A 59 -3.82 -1.16 1.65
N LEU A 60 -3.80 -0.69 0.41
CA LEU A 60 -4.63 -1.23 -0.67
C LEU A 60 -3.79 -2.12 -1.59
N SER A 61 -4.32 -3.27 -1.96
CA SER A 61 -3.65 -4.23 -2.84
C SER A 61 -4.64 -4.76 -3.86
N THR A 62 -4.14 -5.19 -5.01
CA THR A 62 -4.95 -5.73 -6.10
C THR A 62 -4.13 -6.72 -6.91
N TYR A 63 -4.78 -7.63 -7.65
CA TYR A 63 -4.07 -8.59 -8.50
C TYR A 63 -3.93 -8.11 -9.94
N LYS A 64 -4.99 -7.62 -10.57
CA LYS A 64 -4.98 -7.12 -11.96
C LYS A 64 -6.14 -6.18 -12.25
N GLY A 65 -6.21 -5.69 -13.48
CA GLY A 65 -7.35 -4.92 -13.97
C GLY A 65 -6.93 -3.70 -14.74
N GLU A 66 -7.44 -2.55 -14.34
CA GLU A 66 -7.08 -1.25 -14.91
C GLU A 66 -6.98 -0.18 -13.82
N TYR A 67 -6.25 0.89 -14.11
CA TYR A 67 -6.08 2.06 -13.24
C TYR A 67 -5.89 3.33 -14.06
N TRP A 68 -6.23 4.47 -13.47
CA TRP A 68 -6.08 5.77 -14.11
C TRP A 68 -4.72 6.36 -13.78
N ALA A 69 -3.84 6.50 -14.77
CA ALA A 69 -2.47 6.97 -14.56
C ALA A 69 -1.92 7.76 -15.74
N GLN A 70 -0.78 8.42 -15.52
CA GLN A 70 0.01 9.02 -16.60
C GLN A 70 0.67 7.92 -17.44
N VAL A 71 0.69 8.10 -18.75
CA VAL A 71 1.38 7.17 -19.67
C VAL A 71 2.87 7.08 -19.35
N SER A 72 3.51 8.22 -19.07
CA SER A 72 4.94 8.30 -18.80
C SER A 72 5.30 9.62 -18.12
N TYR A 73 6.53 9.71 -17.60
CA TYR A 73 7.15 10.95 -17.10
C TYR A 73 7.54 11.95 -18.19
N SER A 74 7.29 11.65 -19.47
CA SER A 74 7.60 12.54 -20.59
C SER A 74 6.35 13.16 -21.23
N ASN A 75 5.28 12.38 -21.33
CA ASN A 75 4.03 12.79 -21.98
C ASN A 75 3.02 13.33 -20.95
N PHE A 76 3.02 12.82 -19.72
CA PHE A 76 2.07 13.16 -18.64
C PHE A 76 0.58 12.98 -19.00
N LYS A 77 0.24 12.55 -20.22
CA LYS A 77 -1.12 12.24 -20.64
C LYS A 77 -1.71 11.19 -19.72
N MET A 78 -2.89 11.47 -19.19
CA MET A 78 -3.66 10.54 -18.36
C MET A 78 -4.48 9.61 -19.24
N MET A 79 -4.54 8.32 -18.88
CA MET A 79 -5.44 7.36 -19.51
C MET A 79 -5.76 6.18 -18.58
N SER A 80 -6.74 5.37 -19.00
CA SER A 80 -6.90 4.02 -18.44
C SER A 80 -5.70 3.19 -18.89
N CYS A 81 -4.94 2.72 -17.92
CA CYS A 81 -3.77 1.89 -18.10
C CYS A 81 -4.13 0.46 -17.67
N PRO A 82 -3.69 -0.56 -18.44
CA PRO A 82 -3.81 -1.94 -17.98
C PRO A 82 -3.01 -2.08 -16.70
N LEU A 83 -3.56 -2.79 -15.72
CA LEU A 83 -2.86 -3.30 -14.55
C LEU A 83 -2.64 -4.79 -14.79
N TYR A 84 -1.40 -5.17 -15.08
CA TYR A 84 -1.07 -6.55 -15.40
C TYR A 84 -1.23 -7.47 -14.19
N GLU A 85 -1.09 -8.78 -14.38
CA GLU A 85 -1.15 -9.71 -13.25
C GLU A 85 -0.01 -9.43 -12.27
N ALA A 86 -0.26 -9.57 -10.97
CA ALA A 86 0.77 -9.33 -9.98
C ALA A 86 1.92 -10.35 -10.08
N PRO A 87 3.16 -9.97 -9.72
CA PRO A 87 4.32 -10.86 -9.84
C PRO A 87 4.15 -12.16 -9.05
N GLU A 88 4.72 -13.26 -9.56
CA GLU A 88 4.81 -14.50 -8.80
C GLU A 88 5.61 -14.29 -7.50
N GLY A 89 5.16 -14.93 -6.41
CA GLY A 89 5.74 -14.75 -5.08
C GLY A 89 5.36 -13.46 -4.35
N SER A 90 4.55 -12.58 -4.96
CA SER A 90 4.00 -11.40 -4.28
C SER A 90 2.81 -11.75 -3.37
N LEU A 91 2.52 -10.87 -2.42
CA LEU A 91 1.32 -10.98 -1.58
C LEU A 91 0.03 -10.93 -2.42
N ASP A 92 -0.01 -10.05 -3.42
CA ASP A 92 -1.15 -9.86 -4.33
C ASP A 92 -1.49 -11.17 -5.07
N LYS A 93 -0.48 -11.92 -5.52
CA LYS A 93 -0.68 -13.24 -6.16
C LYS A 93 -1.26 -14.26 -5.19
N THR A 94 -0.75 -14.31 -3.95
CA THR A 94 -1.30 -15.20 -2.91
C THR A 94 -2.73 -14.83 -2.56
N LEU A 95 -3.04 -13.54 -2.44
CA LEU A 95 -4.39 -13.07 -2.15
C LEU A 95 -5.37 -13.36 -3.28
N HIS A 96 -4.93 -13.30 -4.55
CA HIS A 96 -5.71 -13.78 -5.70
C HIS A 96 -6.05 -15.28 -5.63
N GLN A 97 -5.08 -16.11 -5.23
CA GLN A 97 -5.34 -17.55 -5.05
C GLN A 97 -6.38 -17.78 -3.95
N ILE A 98 -6.28 -17.05 -2.85
CA ILE A 98 -7.23 -17.12 -1.73
C ILE A 98 -8.61 -16.58 -2.16
N SER A 99 -8.68 -15.49 -2.91
CA SER A 99 -9.94 -14.89 -3.38
C SER A 99 -10.72 -15.88 -4.27
N ASN A 100 -10.02 -16.59 -5.16
CA ASN A 100 -10.58 -17.66 -5.98
C ASN A 100 -11.12 -18.82 -5.14
N ILE A 101 -10.35 -19.31 -4.17
CA ILE A 101 -10.78 -20.40 -3.26
C ILE A 101 -12.02 -19.97 -2.45
N LYS A 102 -12.06 -18.71 -2.01
CA LYS A 102 -13.15 -18.14 -1.22
C LYS A 102 -14.33 -17.66 -2.07
N ASN A 103 -14.20 -17.67 -3.40
CA ASN A 103 -15.17 -17.13 -4.35
C ASN A 103 -15.62 -15.70 -4.00
N THR A 104 -14.66 -14.81 -3.73
CA THR A 104 -14.88 -13.39 -3.41
C THR A 104 -13.92 -12.52 -4.20
N GLN A 105 -14.31 -11.28 -4.49
CA GLN A 105 -13.45 -10.28 -5.13
C GLN A 105 -12.73 -9.38 -4.12
N VAL A 106 -13.14 -9.42 -2.85
CA VAL A 106 -12.62 -8.53 -1.79
C VAL A 106 -12.19 -9.36 -0.59
N LEU A 107 -11.01 -9.04 -0.06
CA LEU A 107 -10.47 -9.61 1.17
C LEU A 107 -9.95 -8.50 2.08
N LEU A 108 -10.02 -8.75 3.39
CA LEU A 108 -9.30 -7.98 4.40
C LEU A 108 -8.32 -8.93 5.08
N LEU A 109 -7.03 -8.61 4.99
CA LEU A 109 -5.96 -9.30 5.70
C LEU A 109 -5.58 -8.49 6.94
N ASP A 110 -5.77 -9.10 8.11
CA ASP A 110 -5.25 -8.56 9.39
C ASP A 110 -3.79 -8.99 9.57
N LEU A 111 -2.89 -8.03 9.77
CA LEU A 111 -1.45 -8.26 9.93
C LEU A 111 -1.00 -8.14 11.40
N LYS A 112 -1.91 -8.04 12.36
CA LYS A 112 -1.60 -7.86 13.79
C LYS A 112 -0.55 -8.85 14.32
N ASN A 113 -0.62 -10.11 13.93
CA ASN A 113 0.30 -11.18 14.35
C ASN A 113 1.24 -11.64 13.23
N ALA A 114 1.24 -10.95 12.08
CA ALA A 114 2.04 -11.36 10.92
C ALA A 114 3.56 -11.23 11.16
N ARG A 115 3.97 -10.36 12.09
CA ARG A 115 5.38 -10.17 12.46
C ARG A 115 5.97 -11.38 13.19
N ASP A 116 5.13 -12.26 13.76
CA ASP A 116 5.57 -13.50 14.40
C ASP A 116 5.86 -14.60 13.36
N GLN A 117 5.48 -14.39 12.10
CA GLN A 117 5.64 -15.32 11.00
C GLN A 117 6.90 -14.97 10.20
N LEU A 118 8.04 -15.57 10.55
CA LEU A 118 9.35 -15.26 9.95
C LEU A 118 9.39 -15.37 8.41
N TRP A 119 8.56 -16.23 7.82
CA TRP A 119 8.48 -16.34 6.37
C TRP A 119 7.83 -15.11 5.72
N PHE A 120 6.90 -14.45 6.43
CA PHE A 120 6.12 -13.32 5.92
C PHE A 120 6.77 -11.97 6.23
N THR A 121 7.70 -11.93 7.17
CA THR A 121 8.53 -10.74 7.43
C THR A 121 9.68 -10.59 6.43
N ARG A 122 9.93 -11.59 5.59
CA ARG A 122 10.91 -11.48 4.50
C ARG A 122 10.44 -10.48 3.45
N PRO A 123 11.37 -9.77 2.77
CA PRO A 123 11.03 -8.96 1.63
C PRO A 123 10.39 -9.82 0.55
N ILE A 124 9.23 -9.39 0.07
CA ILE A 124 8.53 -10.01 -1.06
C ILE A 124 8.32 -8.98 -2.16
N PRO A 125 8.22 -9.40 -3.44
CA PRO A 125 7.96 -8.49 -4.54
C PRO A 125 6.70 -7.67 -4.31
N GLU A 126 6.82 -6.35 -4.49
CA GLU A 126 5.70 -5.41 -4.55
C GLU A 126 5.86 -4.61 -5.85
N ARG A 127 4.80 -4.58 -6.66
CA ARG A 127 4.78 -3.86 -7.94
C ARG A 127 4.49 -2.37 -7.75
N PHE A 128 4.91 -1.56 -8.72
CA PHE A 128 4.73 -0.12 -8.67
C PHE A 128 3.49 0.35 -9.48
N ALA A 129 2.29 -0.04 -9.05
CA ALA A 129 1.04 0.48 -9.62
C ALA A 129 0.73 1.85 -9.02
N ASN A 130 1.14 2.93 -9.68
CA ASN A 130 1.17 4.28 -9.10
C ASN A 130 0.61 5.34 -10.07
N HIS A 131 0.96 6.61 -9.89
CA HIS A 131 0.55 7.73 -10.73
C HIS A 131 1.08 7.68 -12.18
N VAL A 132 2.05 6.81 -12.49
CA VAL A 132 2.61 6.59 -13.84
C VAL A 132 2.60 5.10 -14.18
N ASN A 133 2.31 4.77 -15.44
CA ASN A 133 2.24 3.41 -15.94
C ASN A 133 3.62 2.77 -16.17
N ILE A 134 4.25 2.37 -15.07
CA ILE A 134 5.57 1.72 -15.03
C ILE A 134 5.60 0.64 -13.94
N GLU A 135 4.59 -0.24 -13.96
CA GLU A 135 4.37 -1.27 -12.92
C GLU A 135 5.60 -2.09 -12.56
N TYR A 136 6.39 -2.44 -13.58
CA TYR A 136 7.61 -3.25 -13.49
C TYR A 136 8.89 -2.43 -13.66
N GLY A 137 8.78 -1.10 -13.71
CA GLY A 137 9.94 -0.21 -13.78
C GLY A 137 10.83 -0.29 -12.54
N TYR A 138 10.26 -0.78 -11.42
CA TYR A 138 10.95 -0.97 -10.16
C TYR A 138 10.69 -2.38 -9.64
N TRP A 139 11.76 -3.17 -9.47
CA TRP A 139 11.72 -4.49 -8.84
C TRP A 139 11.86 -4.36 -7.33
N THR A 140 10.91 -3.67 -6.71
CA THR A 140 10.94 -3.41 -5.28
C THR A 140 10.53 -4.62 -4.46
N GLN A 141 11.16 -4.78 -3.31
CA GLN A 141 10.81 -5.81 -2.33
C GLN A 141 10.75 -5.21 -0.94
N PHE A 142 9.67 -5.48 -0.21
CA PHE A 142 9.45 -4.90 1.11
C PHE A 142 8.92 -5.92 2.10
N SER A 143 9.17 -5.66 3.39
CA SER A 143 8.61 -6.43 4.48
C SER A 143 7.20 -5.92 4.83
N ILE A 144 6.17 -6.49 4.20
CA ILE A 144 4.77 -6.02 4.30
C ILE A 144 4.24 -5.91 5.74
N PRO A 145 4.46 -6.88 6.64
CA PRO A 145 3.99 -6.78 8.04
C PRO A 145 4.58 -5.62 8.83
N TYR A 146 5.70 -5.06 8.36
CA TYR A 146 6.33 -3.87 8.95
C TYR A 146 5.91 -2.57 8.27
N GLN A 147 5.24 -2.64 7.13
CA GLN A 147 4.69 -1.48 6.43
C GLN A 147 3.24 -1.20 6.86
N TYR A 148 2.42 -2.23 7.11
CA TYR A 148 0.99 -2.06 7.37
C TYR A 148 0.48 -2.92 8.53
N ASP A 149 -0.58 -2.46 9.20
CA ASP A 149 -1.36 -3.23 10.19
C ASP A 149 -2.44 -4.11 9.52
N GLY A 150 -2.80 -3.82 8.27
CA GLY A 150 -3.72 -4.63 7.48
C GLY A 150 -3.71 -4.25 6.00
N ILE A 151 -4.28 -5.13 5.17
CA ILE A 151 -4.40 -4.93 3.71
C ILE A 151 -5.84 -5.14 3.28
N PHE A 152 -6.39 -4.16 2.58
CA PHE A 152 -7.62 -4.32 1.79
C PHE A 152 -7.24 -4.76 0.39
N PHE A 153 -7.68 -5.94 0.00
CA PHE A 153 -7.40 -6.51 -1.31
C PHE A 153 -8.65 -6.49 -2.19
N ILE A 154 -8.49 -6.00 -3.41
CA ILE A 154 -9.49 -6.01 -4.48
C ILE A 154 -8.90 -6.77 -5.66
N ASP A 155 -9.43 -7.94 -5.95
CA ASP A 155 -8.83 -8.88 -6.90
C ASP A 155 -8.68 -8.26 -8.30
N ILE A 156 -9.79 -7.80 -8.88
CA ILE A 156 -9.81 -7.16 -10.19
C ILE A 156 -10.34 -5.73 -10.07
N THR A 157 -9.52 -4.75 -10.46
CA THR A 157 -9.93 -3.33 -10.51
C THR A 157 -10.39 -2.90 -11.89
N THR A 158 -11.15 -1.81 -11.94
CA THR A 158 -11.42 -1.05 -13.16
C THR A 158 -10.85 0.35 -13.00
N SER A 159 -10.55 1.02 -14.12
CA SER A 159 -10.00 2.37 -14.07
C SER A 159 -10.95 3.34 -13.37
N ALA A 160 -10.38 4.21 -12.54
CA ALA A 160 -11.12 5.32 -11.96
C ALA A 160 -11.70 6.21 -13.06
N LYS A 161 -12.87 6.78 -12.80
CA LYS A 161 -13.51 7.74 -13.71
C LYS A 161 -12.77 9.07 -13.62
N SER A 162 -12.34 9.61 -14.76
CA SER A 162 -11.89 11.00 -14.82
C SER A 162 -13.11 11.92 -14.70
N TYR A 163 -13.09 12.81 -13.72
CA TYR A 163 -14.05 13.91 -13.60
C TYR A 163 -13.47 15.24 -14.10
N ALA A 164 -12.22 15.24 -14.57
CA ALA A 164 -11.62 16.40 -15.21
C ALA A 164 -12.21 16.54 -16.62
N LYS A 165 -12.95 17.64 -16.84
CA LYS A 165 -13.38 18.09 -18.16
C LYS A 165 -12.21 18.70 -18.92
#